data_AF-A0A7S2GCR1-F1
#
_entry.id   AF-A0A7S2GCR1-F1
#
_cell.length_a   1.000
_cell.length_b   1.000
_cell.length_c   1.000
_cell.angle_alpha   90.00
_cell.angle_beta   90.00
_cell.angle_gamma   90.00
#
_symmetry.space_group_name_H-M   'P 1'
#
loop_
_entity.id
_entity.type
_entity.pdbx_description
1 polymer ?
#
loop_
_entity_poly.entity_id
_entity_poly.type
_entity_poly.pdbx_seq_one_letter_code
_entity_poly.pdbx_strand_id
1 'polypeptide(L)'
;VHAVETIRTMVKAKVETIGDFEWISQLRYYWQEAWKDGQACKEGEPTAVARIVNARCLYGYEYLGNSMRLVITQLTDRCYRTMISAIDLLYGGAPEGPAGTGKTETVKDLSKAVAIQCVVFNC
;
A
#
# COMPACT_ATOMS: atom_id res chain seq x y z
N VAL A 1 16.49 -1.91 2.13
CA VAL A 1 16.58 -3.39 2.02
C VAL A 1 15.48 -3.95 1.13
N HIS A 2 14.20 -3.76 1.46
CA HIS A 2 13.06 -4.26 0.65
C HIS A 2 13.18 -3.96 -0.85
N ALA A 3 13.37 -2.69 -1.24
CA ALA A 3 13.50 -2.31 -2.65
C ALA A 3 14.63 -3.04 -3.42
N VAL A 4 15.75 -3.32 -2.74
CA VAL A 4 16.87 -4.06 -3.34
C VAL A 4 16.47 -5.52 -3.61
N GLU A 5 15.73 -6.14 -2.68
CA GLU A 5 15.24 -7.50 -2.85
C GLU A 5 14.18 -7.61 -3.95
N THR A 6 13.29 -6.61 -4.02
CA THR A 6 12.32 -6.45 -5.10
C THR A 6 13.03 -6.37 -6.47
N ILE A 7 14.07 -5.53 -6.60
CA ILE A 7 14.85 -5.41 -7.84
C ILE A 7 15.52 -6.75 -8.20
N ARG A 8 16.14 -7.44 -7.23
CA ARG A 8 16.74 -8.77 -7.48
C ARG A 8 15.71 -9.78 -7.97
N THR A 9 14.50 -9.72 -7.44
CA THR A 9 13.40 -10.61 -7.84
C THR A 9 12.98 -10.31 -9.28
N MET A 10 12.84 -9.03 -9.64
CA MET A 10 12.53 -8.59 -11.01
C MET A 10 13.60 -9.01 -12.02
N VAL A 11 14.88 -8.86 -11.67
CA VAL A 11 16.00 -9.28 -12.52
C VAL A 11 15.96 -10.79 -12.76
N LYS A 12 15.72 -11.59 -11.71
CA LYS A 12 15.59 -13.05 -11.84
C LYS A 12 14.38 -13.45 -12.68
N ALA A 13 13.26 -12.75 -12.54
CA ALA A 13 12.04 -12.98 -13.29
C ALA A 13 12.09 -12.43 -14.73
N LYS A 14 13.18 -11.75 -15.12
CA LYS A 14 13.36 -11.10 -16.43
C LYS A 14 12.19 -10.18 -16.77
N VAL A 15 11.83 -9.32 -15.82
CA VAL A 15 10.84 -8.27 -16.05
C VAL A 15 11.36 -7.31 -17.13
N GLU A 16 10.58 -7.14 -18.19
CA GLU A 16 10.89 -6.30 -19.35
C GLU A 16 9.88 -5.17 -19.51
N THR A 17 8.65 -5.35 -19.05
CA THR A 17 7.56 -4.39 -19.26
C THR A 17 6.96 -3.87 -17.97
N ILE A 18 6.37 -2.68 -18.03
CA ILE A 18 5.60 -2.12 -16.91
C ILE A 18 4.29 -2.87 -16.62
N GLY A 19 3.90 -3.82 -17.47
CA GLY A 19 2.74 -4.68 -17.28
C GLY A 19 3.05 -5.97 -16.53
N ASP A 20 4.33 -6.31 -16.37
CA ASP A 20 4.73 -7.60 -15.80
C ASP A 20 4.33 -7.70 -14.33
N PHE A 21 3.83 -8.88 -13.94
CA PHE A 21 3.25 -9.10 -12.62
C PHE A 21 4.20 -8.72 -11.47
N GLU A 22 5.48 -9.08 -11.58
CA GLU A 22 6.46 -8.76 -10.54
C GLU A 22 6.63 -7.25 -10.33
N TRP A 23 6.48 -6.43 -11.38
CA TRP A 23 6.40 -4.97 -11.26
C TRP A 23 5.07 -4.52 -10.72
N ILE A 24 3.96 -4.93 -11.34
CA ILE A 24 2.64 -4.41 -10.98
C ILE A 24 2.20 -4.84 -9.57
N SER A 25 2.75 -5.93 -9.04
CA SER A 25 2.42 -6.46 -7.71
C SER A 25 3.04 -5.71 -6.53
N GLN A 26 3.96 -4.78 -6.77
CA GLN A 26 4.59 -3.93 -5.75
C GLN A 26 3.74 -2.68 -5.45
N LEU A 27 3.87 -2.10 -4.26
CA LEU A 27 3.29 -0.80 -3.95
C LEU A 27 4.12 0.31 -4.62
N ARG A 28 3.50 1.06 -5.53
CA ARG A 28 4.16 2.13 -6.32
C ARG A 28 3.46 3.45 -6.11
N TYR A 29 4.20 4.55 -6.25
CA TYR A 29 3.66 5.91 -6.12
C TYR A 29 3.84 6.66 -7.43
N TYR A 30 2.80 7.36 -7.85
CA TYR A 30 2.80 8.18 -9.06
C TYR A 30 2.29 9.57 -8.73
N TRP A 31 2.89 10.58 -9.36
CA TRP A 31 2.35 11.93 -9.35
C TRP A 31 1.42 12.11 -10.55
N GLN A 32 0.13 12.33 -10.30
CA GLN A 32 -0.91 12.35 -11.33
C GLN A 32 -2.17 13.06 -10.81
N GLU A 33 -3.12 13.32 -11.69
CA GLU A 33 -4.43 13.84 -11.29
C GLU A 33 -5.23 12.81 -10.47
N ALA A 34 -5.91 13.29 -9.44
CA ALA A 34 -6.85 12.50 -8.66
C ALA A 34 -8.04 12.08 -9.53
N TRP A 35 -8.40 10.79 -9.52
CA TRP A 35 -9.51 10.25 -10.32
C TRP A 35 -10.86 10.26 -9.58
N LYS A 36 -10.86 10.76 -8.34
CA LYS A 36 -12.02 10.91 -7.46
C LYS A 36 -11.67 11.90 -6.35
N ASP A 37 -12.68 12.38 -5.65
CA ASP A 37 -12.47 13.13 -4.41
C ASP A 37 -11.79 12.26 -3.35
N GLY A 38 -10.76 12.81 -2.73
CA GLY A 38 -10.05 12.23 -1.59
C GLY A 38 -10.13 13.11 -0.37
N GLN A 39 -9.51 12.65 0.71
CA GLN A 39 -9.46 13.40 1.96
C GLN A 39 -8.64 14.70 1.84
N ALA A 40 -7.58 14.70 1.00
CA ALA A 40 -6.61 15.79 0.90
C ALA A 40 -6.58 16.49 -0.47
N CYS A 41 -7.38 16.03 -1.44
CA CYS A 41 -7.43 16.58 -2.79
C CYS A 41 -8.79 16.30 -3.43
N LYS A 42 -9.18 17.14 -4.39
CA LYS A 42 -10.39 16.95 -5.19
C LYS A 42 -10.07 16.27 -6.53
N GLU A 43 -11.08 15.70 -7.17
CA GLU A 43 -10.95 15.15 -8.52
C GLU A 43 -10.31 16.19 -9.48
N GLY A 44 -9.35 15.75 -10.29
CA GLY A 44 -8.60 16.59 -11.23
C GLY A 44 -7.40 17.34 -10.64
N GLU A 45 -7.22 17.39 -9.32
CA GLU A 45 -6.04 18.02 -8.72
C GLU A 45 -4.81 17.10 -8.80
N PRO A 46 -3.61 17.66 -9.04
CA PRO A 46 -2.38 16.88 -9.05
C PRO A 46 -2.04 16.41 -7.62
N THR A 47 -1.86 15.09 -7.46
CA THR A 47 -1.60 14.47 -6.16
C THR A 47 -0.75 13.21 -6.30
N ALA A 48 -0.32 12.68 -5.15
CA ALA A 48 0.33 11.38 -5.07
C ALA A 48 -0.72 10.27 -5.05
N VAL A 49 -0.54 9.27 -5.91
CA VAL A 49 -1.41 8.11 -6.03
C VAL A 49 -0.62 6.84 -5.81
N ALA A 50 -0.97 6.11 -4.76
CA ALA A 50 -0.47 4.77 -4.54
C ALA A 50 -1.18 3.79 -5.49
N ARG A 51 -0.43 2.91 -6.16
CA ARG A 51 -0.96 1.87 -7.04
C ARG A 51 -0.35 0.52 -6.68
N ILE A 52 -1.18 -0.52 -6.71
CA ILE A 52 -0.75 -1.90 -6.54
C ILE A 52 -1.69 -2.84 -7.28
N VAL A 53 -1.14 -3.72 -8.11
CA VAL A 53 -1.89 -4.51 -9.11
C VAL A 53 -2.77 -3.55 -9.94
N ASN A 54 -4.09 -3.71 -9.88
CA ASN A 54 -5.07 -2.88 -10.57
C ASN A 54 -5.72 -1.84 -9.64
N ALA A 55 -5.35 -1.85 -8.36
CA ALA A 55 -5.95 -1.01 -7.34
C ALA A 55 -5.19 0.30 -7.17
N ARG A 56 -5.92 1.36 -6.88
CA ARG A 56 -5.39 2.70 -6.66
C ARG A 56 -5.90 3.29 -5.34
N CYS A 57 -5.05 4.04 -4.64
CA CYS A 57 -5.39 4.72 -3.40
C CYS A 57 -4.80 6.14 -3.40
N LEU A 58 -5.62 7.14 -3.07
CA LEU A 58 -5.18 8.53 -2.94
C LEU A 58 -4.35 8.67 -1.66
N TYR A 59 -3.25 9.41 -1.75
CA TYR A 59 -2.41 9.69 -0.58
C TYR A 59 -3.10 10.67 0.37
N GLY A 60 -3.10 10.38 1.67
CA GLY A 60 -3.87 11.13 2.68
C GLY A 60 -3.19 12.40 3.21
N TYR A 61 -1.86 12.53 3.04
CA TYR A 61 -1.07 13.67 3.52
C TYR A 61 -1.19 13.98 5.02
N GLU A 62 -1.62 13.03 5.84
CA GLU A 62 -1.65 13.22 7.28
C GLU A 62 -0.24 13.14 7.86
N TYR A 63 0.06 14.02 8.82
CA TYR A 63 1.33 13.97 9.53
C TYR A 63 1.32 12.85 10.57
N LEU A 64 2.13 11.81 10.34
CA LEU A 64 2.20 10.63 11.20
C LEU A 64 3.38 10.63 12.18
N GLY A 65 4.20 11.69 12.15
CA GLY A 65 5.43 11.79 12.94
C GLY A 65 6.51 10.77 12.56
N ASN A 66 7.59 10.77 13.34
CA ASN A 66 8.66 9.78 13.20
C ASN A 66 8.31 8.51 13.98
N SER A 67 7.67 7.57 13.31
CA SER A 67 7.28 6.28 13.88
C SER A 67 8.04 5.12 13.25
N MET A 68 8.19 4.03 13.99
CA MET A 68 8.86 2.82 13.52
C MET A 68 8.14 2.26 12.28
N ARG A 69 8.92 1.73 11.32
CA ARG A 69 8.42 1.07 10.12
C ARG A 69 8.46 -0.44 10.27
N LEU A 70 7.43 -1.12 9.79
CA LEU A 70 7.39 -2.58 9.73
C LEU A 70 8.37 -3.07 8.66
N VAL A 71 9.07 -4.17 8.95
CA VAL A 71 9.89 -4.84 7.92
C VAL A 71 8.96 -5.46 6.89
N ILE A 72 9.09 -5.01 5.63
CA ILE A 72 8.25 -5.50 4.54
C ILE A 72 8.76 -6.87 4.08
N THR A 73 7.93 -7.89 4.32
CA THR A 73 8.15 -9.28 3.89
C THR A 73 7.19 -9.66 2.77
N GLN A 74 7.41 -10.79 2.11
CA GLN A 74 6.48 -11.29 1.09
C GLN A 74 5.04 -11.50 1.63
N LEU A 75 4.89 -11.83 2.91
CA LEU A 75 3.57 -11.98 3.54
C LEU A 75 2.89 -10.62 3.71
N THR A 76 3.65 -9.62 4.18
CA THR A 76 3.19 -8.24 4.32
C THR A 76 2.77 -7.66 2.96
N ASP A 77 3.55 -7.89 1.90
CA ASP A 77 3.20 -7.46 0.54
C ASP A 77 1.90 -8.09 0.04
N ARG A 78 1.66 -9.37 0.33
CA ARG A 78 0.39 -10.02 0.00
C ARG A 78 -0.78 -9.36 0.73
N CYS A 79 -0.61 -9.04 2.01
CA CYS A 79 -1.63 -8.31 2.76
C CYS A 79 -1.89 -6.93 2.14
N TYR A 80 -0.84 -6.17 1.76
CA TYR A 80 -0.98 -4.86 1.12
C TYR A 80 -1.78 -4.93 -0.18
N ARG A 81 -1.52 -5.93 -1.02
CA ARG A 81 -2.29 -6.18 -2.26
C ARG A 81 -3.78 -6.36 -1.99
N THR A 82 -4.12 -7.21 -1.03
CA THR A 82 -5.53 -7.48 -0.68
C THR A 82 -6.20 -6.25 -0.08
N MET A 83 -5.55 -5.57 0.85
CA MET A 83 -6.11 -4.42 1.56
C MET A 83 -6.35 -3.22 0.64
N ILE A 84 -5.38 -2.85 -0.22
CA ILE A 84 -5.56 -1.73 -1.16
C ILE A 84 -6.61 -2.08 -2.21
N SER A 85 -6.67 -3.34 -2.67
CA SER A 85 -7.74 -3.77 -3.59
C SER A 85 -9.12 -3.67 -2.95
N ALA A 86 -9.27 -4.05 -1.67
CA ALA A 86 -10.52 -3.86 -0.94
C ALA A 86 -10.89 -2.38 -0.84
N ILE A 87 -9.93 -1.50 -0.51
CA ILE A 87 -10.15 -0.05 -0.41
C ILE A 87 -10.61 0.55 -1.75
N ASP A 88 -9.99 0.17 -2.87
CA ASP A 88 -10.37 0.70 -4.18
C ASP A 88 -11.79 0.25 -4.60
N LEU A 89 -12.22 -0.92 -4.12
CA LEU A 89 -13.57 -1.45 -4.28
C LEU A 89 -14.57 -0.98 -3.20
N LEU A 90 -14.18 -0.04 -2.32
CA LEU A 90 -15.00 0.47 -1.22
C LEU A 90 -15.40 -0.62 -0.18
N TYR A 91 -14.58 -1.66 -0.03
CA TYR A 91 -14.72 -2.69 1.00
C TYR A 91 -13.76 -2.45 2.17
N GLY A 92 -14.13 -3.00 3.34
CA GLY A 92 -13.22 -3.17 4.47
C GLY A 92 -12.30 -4.38 4.27
N GLY A 93 -11.12 -4.35 4.89
CA GLY A 93 -10.20 -5.49 4.93
C GLY A 93 -10.14 -6.11 6.33
N ALA A 94 -10.33 -7.43 6.42
CA ALA A 94 -10.29 -8.19 7.67
C ALA A 94 -9.17 -9.25 7.61
N PRO A 95 -7.92 -8.90 7.95
CA PRO A 95 -6.86 -9.89 8.05
C PRO A 95 -7.10 -10.80 9.27
N GLU A 96 -7.12 -12.12 9.04
CA GLU A 96 -7.32 -13.13 10.09
C GLU A 96 -6.08 -14.00 10.28
N GLY A 97 -5.95 -14.59 11.48
CA GLY A 97 -4.86 -15.51 11.82
C GLY A 97 -4.52 -15.51 13.32
N PRO A 98 -3.61 -16.39 13.77
CA PRO A 98 -3.23 -16.53 15.18
C PRO A 98 -2.76 -15.23 15.84
N ALA A 99 -2.79 -15.18 17.17
CA ALA A 99 -2.21 -14.06 17.91
C ALA A 99 -0.69 -13.93 17.62
N GLY A 100 -0.18 -12.70 17.57
CA GLY A 100 1.24 -12.44 17.34
C GLY A 100 1.70 -12.51 15.87
N THR A 101 0.80 -12.70 14.88
CA THR A 101 1.18 -12.74 13.45
C THR A 101 1.27 -11.36 12.77
N GLY A 102 1.28 -10.27 13.55
CA GLY A 102 1.52 -8.92 13.02
C GLY A 102 0.38 -8.31 12.20
N LYS A 103 -0.87 -8.78 12.38
CA LYS A 103 -2.05 -8.31 11.61
C LYS A 103 -2.28 -6.81 11.80
N THR A 104 -2.37 -6.37 13.05
CA THR A 104 -2.59 -4.96 13.43
C THR A 104 -1.44 -4.09 12.94
N GLU A 105 -0.21 -4.55 13.11
CA GLU A 105 1.00 -3.84 12.70
C GLU A 105 1.09 -3.71 11.18
N THR A 106 0.65 -4.73 10.44
CA THR A 106 0.57 -4.70 8.97
C THR A 106 -0.43 -3.66 8.50
N VAL A 107 -1.63 -3.60 9.10
CA VAL A 107 -2.62 -2.56 8.76
C VAL A 107 -2.09 -1.17 9.09
N LYS A 108 -1.48 -0.98 10.27
CA LYS A 108 -0.86 0.30 10.65
C LYS A 108 0.24 0.73 9.68
N ASP A 109 1.11 -0.19 9.24
CA ASP A 109 2.18 0.15 8.31
C ASP A 109 1.68 0.44 6.89
N LEU A 110 0.61 -0.22 6.45
CA LEU A 110 -0.07 0.13 5.21
C LEU A 110 -0.66 1.54 5.27
N SER A 111 -1.36 1.89 6.34
CA SER A 111 -1.90 3.25 6.54
C SER A 111 -0.78 4.29 6.53
N LYS A 112 0.37 3.98 7.16
CA LYS A 112 1.57 4.81 7.07
C LYS A 112 2.14 4.92 5.66
N ALA A 113 2.02 3.88 4.83
CA ALA A 113 2.46 3.89 3.44
C ALA A 113 1.60 4.80 2.55
N VAL A 114 0.34 5.09 2.93
CA VAL A 114 -0.56 6.00 2.21
C VAL A 114 -0.84 7.31 2.96
N ALA A 115 -0.10 7.59 4.05
CA ALA A 115 -0.25 8.77 4.91
C ALA A 115 -1.68 9.01 5.43
N ILE A 116 -2.28 7.98 6.01
CA ILE A 116 -3.56 8.05 6.71
C ILE A 116 -3.35 7.62 8.16
N GLN A 117 -3.89 8.36 9.13
CA GLN A 117 -3.81 7.99 10.55
C GLN A 117 -4.67 6.75 10.81
N CYS A 118 -4.03 5.68 11.26
CA CYS A 118 -4.72 4.48 11.71
C CYS A 118 -5.11 4.62 13.19
N VAL A 119 -6.40 4.58 13.48
CA VAL A 119 -6.94 4.49 14.85
C VAL A 119 -7.23 3.03 15.16
N VAL A 120 -6.77 2.55 16.32
CA VAL A 120 -6.97 1.17 16.76
C VAL A 120 -7.85 1.13 17.99
N PHE A 121 -8.93 0.35 17.89
CA PHE A 121 -9.81 0.01 18.99
C PHE A 121 -9.47 -1.40 19.45
N ASN A 122 -9.07 -1.54 20.72
CA ASN A 122 -8.88 -2.84 21.34
C ASN A 122 -10.23 -3.27 21.92
N CYS A 123 -10.85 -4.28 21.31
CA CYS A 123 -12.14 -4.85 21.72
C CYS A 123 -11.97 -6.14 22.54
#